data_AF-A0A358I2U0-F1
#
_entry.id   AF-A0A358I2U0-F1
#
_cell.length_a   1.000
_cell.length_b   1.000
_cell.length_c   1.000
_cell.angle_alpha   90.00
_cell.angle_beta   90.00
_cell.angle_gamma   90.00
#
_symmetry.space_group_name_H-M   'P 1'
#
loop_
_entity.id
_entity.type
_entity.pdbx_description
1 polymer ?
#
loop_
_entity_poly.entity_id
_entity_poly.type
_entity_poly.pdbx_seq_one_letter_code
_entity_poly.pdbx_strand_id
1 'polypeptide(L)'
;MDNDIFKKALDEIKGIRLSRDEKSFILERVLHEGIKSPYWSPYSIIMRVRENKLYALSFAIILLVSGGGSVVLAAERSVPGDILYPIKVKITEPALDKLYVTAEENARWQGEKTARRLREAETLAIQGKLDEEKSRVIEEKIKEHTEEFRAVIQDISTTTESETRESVEVEYESKVKAHSMILSKIKENNEEEAKPTIQHVENTLSTELQRNETRKEERVREKKEKEREETPEEVTKVDLDQRLLDAEKSIEATVENIKKGEMNLRDFHEDLSKMILEESDKIMQETRSRIREARETRDKGNADEAKTISDIEDSNQKVFETNTMLHEMKKIDRPARKEKASKEKREERRP
;
A
#
# COMPACT_ATOMS: atom_id res chain seq x y z
N MET A 1 19.92 57.11 -65.38
CA MET A 1 19.87 55.79 -66.03
C MET A 1 19.33 54.80 -65.00
N ASP A 2 18.61 53.76 -65.43
CA ASP A 2 18.13 52.61 -64.62
C ASP A 2 16.80 52.69 -63.85
N ASN A 3 15.71 53.13 -64.49
CA ASN A 3 14.36 52.82 -63.96
C ASN A 3 13.40 52.31 -65.05
N ASP A 4 13.56 52.76 -66.30
CA ASP A 4 12.76 52.27 -67.43
C ASP A 4 13.11 50.85 -67.85
N ILE A 5 14.39 50.47 -67.81
CA ILE A 5 14.83 49.10 -68.14
C ILE A 5 14.27 48.11 -67.12
N PHE A 6 14.27 48.49 -65.83
CA PHE A 6 13.76 47.64 -64.75
C PHE A 6 12.24 47.48 -64.80
N LYS A 7 11.50 48.56 -65.12
CA LYS A 7 10.05 48.49 -65.34
C LYS A 7 9.69 47.62 -66.55
N LYS A 8 10.44 47.74 -67.65
CA LYS A 8 10.21 46.94 -68.86
C LYS A 8 10.48 45.46 -68.63
N ALA A 9 11.54 45.12 -67.89
CA ALA A 9 11.83 43.75 -67.48
C ALA A 9 10.77 43.18 -66.52
N LEU A 10 10.26 43.98 -65.58
CA LEU A 10 9.16 43.58 -64.69
C LEU A 10 7.84 43.31 -65.44
N ASP A 11 7.53 44.10 -66.47
CA ASP A 11 6.34 43.89 -67.30
C ASP A 11 6.48 42.67 -68.20
N GLU A 12 7.67 42.40 -68.75
CA GLU A 12 7.94 41.15 -69.48
C GLU A 12 7.79 39.92 -68.58
N ILE A 13 8.35 39.94 -67.36
CA ILE A 13 8.23 38.83 -66.41
C ILE A 13 6.77 38.59 -66.00
N LYS A 14 5.97 39.65 -65.82
CA LYS A 14 4.53 39.53 -65.51
C LYS A 14 3.71 39.00 -66.69
N GLY A 15 4.21 39.15 -67.92
CA GLY A 15 3.61 38.62 -69.14
C GLY A 15 3.85 37.12 -69.36
N ILE A 16 4.86 36.54 -68.71
CA ILE A 16 5.16 35.10 -68.78
C ILE A 16 4.06 34.33 -68.03
N ARG A 17 3.10 33.82 -68.79
CA ARG A 17 2.11 32.86 -68.29
C ARG A 17 2.53 31.47 -68.71
N LEU A 18 2.51 30.54 -67.74
CA LEU A 18 2.66 29.12 -68.03
C LEU A 18 1.58 28.69 -69.02
N SER A 19 1.98 27.89 -70.02
CA SER A 19 1.02 27.29 -70.95
C SER A 19 0.08 26.34 -70.19
N ARG A 20 -1.09 26.03 -70.76
CA ARG A 20 -1.99 25.05 -70.16
C ARG A 20 -1.30 23.70 -69.95
N ASP A 21 -0.45 23.31 -70.89
CA ASP A 21 0.25 22.02 -70.89
C ASP A 21 1.34 21.96 -69.80
N GLU A 22 2.09 23.05 -69.60
CA GLU A 22 3.06 23.17 -68.51
C GLU A 22 2.37 23.12 -67.15
N LYS A 23 1.20 23.78 -67.04
CA LYS A 23 0.42 23.79 -65.81
C LYS A 23 -0.14 22.41 -65.47
N SER A 24 -0.62 21.66 -66.47
CA SER A 24 -1.04 20.27 -66.27
C SER A 24 0.12 19.36 -65.92
N PHE A 25 1.29 19.54 -66.52
CA PHE A 25 2.48 18.74 -66.21
C PHE A 25 2.98 18.98 -64.77
N ILE A 26 3.00 20.24 -64.32
CA ILE A 26 3.34 20.57 -62.93
C ILE A 26 2.28 20.01 -61.97
N LEU A 27 1.00 20.13 -62.31
CA LEU A 27 -0.09 19.59 -61.50
C LEU A 27 -0.01 18.06 -61.40
N GLU A 28 0.23 17.38 -62.51
CA GLU A 28 0.41 15.93 -62.57
C GLU A 28 1.57 15.49 -61.68
N ARG A 29 2.73 16.16 -61.76
CA ARG A 29 3.89 15.85 -60.92
C ARG A 29 3.63 16.10 -59.43
N VAL A 30 2.91 17.18 -59.07
CA VAL A 30 2.53 17.47 -57.68
C VAL A 30 1.55 16.42 -57.13
N LEU A 31 0.60 15.98 -57.95
CA LEU A 31 -0.38 14.95 -57.57
C LEU A 31 0.26 13.56 -57.46
N HIS A 32 1.25 13.25 -58.30
CA HIS A 32 1.92 11.94 -58.31
C HIS A 32 3.01 11.79 -57.24
N GLU A 33 3.81 12.84 -56.98
CA GLU A 33 4.92 12.73 -56.02
C GLU A 33 4.50 13.05 -54.59
N GLY A 34 3.37 13.74 -54.38
CA GLY A 34 2.89 14.15 -53.07
C GLY A 34 3.85 15.11 -52.38
N ILE A 35 3.40 16.31 -52.03
CA ILE A 35 4.23 17.23 -51.26
C ILE A 35 4.47 16.59 -49.87
N LYS A 36 5.65 16.01 -49.66
CA LYS A 36 6.09 15.58 -48.32
C LYS A 36 6.21 16.82 -47.46
N SER A 37 5.16 17.13 -46.68
CA SER A 37 5.20 18.25 -45.77
C SER A 37 6.31 18.02 -44.75
N PRO A 38 7.27 18.94 -44.57
CA PRO A 38 8.38 18.77 -43.63
C PRO A 38 7.94 18.89 -42.16
N TYR A 39 6.66 19.18 -41.90
CA TYR A 39 6.14 19.38 -40.56
C TYR A 39 5.29 18.20 -40.10
N TRP A 40 5.69 17.65 -38.96
CA TRP A 40 5.01 16.58 -38.24
C TRP A 40 3.76 17.16 -37.58
N SER A 41 2.60 16.97 -38.20
CA SER A 41 1.30 17.41 -37.65
C SER A 41 0.85 16.43 -36.54
N PRO A 42 0.40 16.91 -35.36
CA PRO A 42 -0.13 16.05 -34.29
C PRO A 42 -1.25 15.12 -34.76
N TYR A 43 -2.07 15.57 -35.72
CA TYR A 43 -3.16 14.79 -36.29
C TYR A 43 -2.67 13.58 -37.11
N SER A 44 -1.51 13.69 -37.77
CA SER A 44 -0.94 12.59 -38.56
C SER A 44 -0.42 11.43 -37.69
N ILE A 45 -0.01 11.74 -36.46
CA ILE A 45 0.40 10.75 -35.45
C ILE A 45 -0.82 9.99 -34.93
N ILE A 46 -1.88 10.72 -34.55
CA ILE A 46 -3.14 10.15 -34.05
C ILE A 46 -3.76 9.20 -35.08
N MET A 47 -3.74 9.59 -36.36
CA MET A 47 -4.31 8.77 -37.44
C MET A 47 -3.50 7.47 -37.68
N ARG A 48 -2.17 7.51 -37.61
CA ARG A 48 -1.31 6.30 -37.73
C ARG A 48 -1.38 5.37 -36.53
N VAL A 49 -1.55 5.91 -35.32
CA VAL A 49 -1.72 5.12 -34.10
C VAL A 49 -3.03 4.30 -34.16
N ARG A 50 -4.07 4.83 -34.81
CA ARG A 50 -5.37 4.17 -34.92
C ARG A 50 -5.37 2.93 -35.83
N GLU A 51 -4.51 2.91 -36.84
CA GLU A 51 -4.53 1.86 -37.89
C GLU A 51 -3.55 0.72 -37.62
N ASN A 52 -2.50 0.96 -36.83
CA ASN A 52 -1.42 -0.01 -36.61
C ASN A 52 -1.23 -0.35 -35.13
N LYS A 53 -1.58 -1.59 -34.75
CA LYS A 53 -1.49 -2.10 -33.37
C LYS A 53 -0.10 -1.97 -32.74
N LEU A 54 0.97 -2.05 -33.54
CA LEU A 54 2.35 -1.87 -33.09
C LEU A 54 2.66 -0.42 -32.69
N TYR A 55 2.14 0.57 -33.41
CA TYR A 55 2.32 1.99 -33.04
C TYR A 55 1.44 2.39 -31.87
N ALA A 56 0.25 1.79 -31.71
CA ALA A 56 -0.55 1.94 -30.50
C ALA A 56 0.17 1.40 -29.26
N LEU A 57 0.82 0.23 -29.38
CA LEU A 57 1.65 -0.33 -28.32
C LEU A 57 2.87 0.56 -28.02
N SER A 58 3.60 1.01 -29.04
CA SER A 58 4.73 1.93 -28.84
C SER A 58 4.30 3.28 -28.25
N PHE A 59 3.15 3.83 -28.63
CA PHE A 59 2.62 5.07 -28.06
C PHE A 59 2.14 4.87 -26.63
N ALA A 60 1.50 3.74 -26.31
CA ALA A 60 1.15 3.37 -24.94
C ALA A 60 2.40 3.18 -24.07
N ILE A 61 3.45 2.54 -24.60
CA ILE A 61 4.77 2.42 -23.93
C ILE A 61 5.42 3.79 -23.77
N ILE A 62 5.38 4.66 -24.78
CA ILE A 62 5.92 6.02 -24.68
C ILE A 62 5.14 6.84 -23.65
N LEU A 63 3.81 6.74 -23.57
CA LEU A 63 3.03 7.37 -22.50
C LEU A 63 3.36 6.77 -21.13
N LEU A 64 3.56 5.45 -21.06
CA LEU A 64 4.03 4.73 -19.87
C LEU A 64 5.47 5.08 -19.48
N VAL A 65 6.35 5.46 -20.40
CA VAL A 65 7.76 5.80 -20.12
C VAL A 65 7.90 7.29 -19.85
N SER A 66 7.20 8.14 -20.60
CA SER A 66 7.15 9.60 -20.41
C SER A 66 6.42 9.98 -19.12
N GLY A 67 5.46 9.16 -18.69
CA GLY A 67 4.76 9.25 -17.41
C GLY A 67 5.19 8.20 -16.38
N GLY A 68 6.28 7.47 -16.59
CA GLY A 68 6.53 6.19 -15.91
C GLY A 68 6.70 6.24 -14.40
N GLY A 69 7.15 7.36 -13.86
CA GLY A 69 7.13 7.55 -12.41
C GLY A 69 5.72 7.82 -11.85
N SER A 70 4.89 8.57 -12.58
CA SER A 70 3.57 9.00 -12.09
C SER A 70 2.50 7.93 -12.25
N VAL A 71 2.52 7.14 -13.33
CA VAL A 71 1.53 6.07 -13.56
C VAL A 71 1.72 4.93 -12.55
N VAL A 72 2.96 4.49 -12.32
CA VAL A 72 3.26 3.46 -11.31
C VAL A 72 2.90 3.97 -9.91
N LEU A 73 3.28 5.21 -9.57
CA LEU A 73 2.94 5.81 -8.27
C LEU A 73 1.43 5.98 -8.08
N ALA A 74 0.68 6.30 -9.15
CA ALA A 74 -0.77 6.39 -9.10
C ALA A 74 -1.43 5.02 -8.98
N ALA A 75 -0.90 4.00 -9.67
CA ALA A 75 -1.34 2.62 -9.54
C ALA A 75 -1.09 2.09 -8.10
N GLU A 76 0.05 2.39 -7.49
CA GLU A 76 0.32 1.98 -6.10
C GLU A 76 -0.72 2.52 -5.09
N ARG A 77 -1.27 3.71 -5.35
CA ARG A 77 -2.31 4.33 -4.51
C ARG A 77 -3.74 3.97 -4.90
N SER A 78 -3.91 3.22 -5.99
CA SER A 78 -5.23 2.87 -6.47
C SER A 78 -5.89 1.81 -5.58
N VAL A 79 -7.22 1.90 -5.50
CA VAL A 79 -8.11 0.97 -4.80
C VAL A 79 -9.01 0.24 -5.81
N PRO A 80 -9.68 -0.88 -5.45
CA PRO A 80 -10.64 -1.53 -6.32
C PRO A 80 -11.66 -0.55 -6.92
N GLY A 81 -11.86 -0.64 -8.24
CA GLY A 81 -12.70 0.28 -9.01
C GLY A 81 -11.95 1.42 -9.70
N ASP A 82 -10.71 1.72 -9.29
CA ASP A 82 -9.87 2.70 -9.99
C ASP A 82 -9.34 2.15 -11.32
N ILE A 83 -9.21 3.03 -12.32
CA ILE A 83 -8.74 2.69 -13.68
C ILE A 83 -7.35 2.04 -13.66
N LEU A 84 -6.49 2.43 -12.72
CA LEU A 84 -5.11 1.94 -12.60
C LEU A 84 -4.96 0.75 -11.65
N TYR A 85 -6.03 0.31 -10.98
CA TYR A 85 -5.98 -0.86 -10.08
C TYR A 85 -5.52 -2.15 -10.77
N PRO A 86 -5.93 -2.45 -12.01
CA PRO A 86 -5.40 -3.60 -12.73
C PRO A 86 -3.88 -3.54 -12.94
N ILE A 87 -3.29 -2.35 -13.04
CA ILE A 87 -1.83 -2.20 -13.17
C ILE A 87 -1.15 -2.59 -11.86
N LYS A 88 -1.72 -2.21 -10.72
CA LYS A 88 -1.21 -2.58 -9.38
C LYS A 88 -1.15 -4.10 -9.22
N VAL A 89 -2.30 -4.75 -9.38
CA VAL A 89 -2.46 -6.19 -9.06
C VAL A 89 -1.93 -7.12 -10.14
N LYS A 90 -1.90 -6.72 -11.42
CA LYS A 90 -1.49 -7.61 -12.54
C LYS A 90 -0.08 -7.32 -13.06
N ILE A 91 0.52 -6.19 -12.71
CA ILE A 91 1.82 -5.77 -13.26
C ILE A 91 2.81 -5.45 -12.14
N THR A 92 2.50 -4.51 -11.24
CA THR A 92 3.49 -4.05 -10.25
C THR A 92 3.72 -5.11 -9.17
N GLU A 93 2.67 -5.65 -8.57
CA GLU A 93 2.78 -6.69 -7.54
C GLU A 93 3.46 -7.97 -8.05
N PRO A 94 3.06 -8.56 -9.21
CA PRO A 94 3.74 -9.73 -9.76
C PRO A 94 5.20 -9.49 -10.21
N ALA A 95 5.55 -8.24 -10.54
CA ALA A 95 6.94 -7.90 -10.81
C ALA A 95 7.77 -7.87 -9.53
N LEU A 96 7.20 -7.36 -8.43
CA LEU A 96 7.82 -7.35 -7.10
C LEU A 96 7.94 -8.76 -6.51
N ASP A 97 6.94 -9.63 -6.72
CA ASP A 97 6.99 -11.03 -6.29
C ASP A 97 8.27 -11.75 -6.77
N LYS A 98 8.77 -11.39 -7.96
CA LYS A 98 9.98 -11.98 -8.55
C LYS A 98 11.29 -11.39 -8.02
N LEU A 99 11.23 -10.25 -7.32
CA LEU A 99 12.40 -9.58 -6.75
C LEU A 99 12.70 -10.07 -5.33
N TYR A 100 11.70 -10.58 -4.62
CA TYR A 100 11.88 -11.14 -3.27
C TYR A 100 12.33 -12.60 -3.39
N VAL A 101 13.66 -12.80 -3.30
CA VAL A 101 14.29 -14.09 -3.60
C VAL A 101 14.29 -15.02 -2.38
N THR A 102 14.41 -14.46 -1.17
CA THR A 102 14.42 -15.27 0.05
C THR A 102 13.00 -15.59 0.53
N ALA A 103 12.84 -16.74 1.21
CA ALA A 103 11.55 -17.13 1.79
C ALA A 103 11.07 -16.12 2.84
N GLU A 104 11.99 -15.56 3.63
CA GLU A 104 11.67 -14.50 4.60
C GLU A 104 11.11 -13.24 3.91
N GLU A 105 11.82 -12.71 2.91
CA GLU A 105 11.38 -11.52 2.19
C GLU A 105 10.04 -11.74 1.49
N ASN A 106 9.84 -12.92 0.89
CA ASN A 106 8.59 -13.26 0.23
C ASN A 106 7.45 -13.36 1.25
N ALA A 107 7.65 -14.01 2.41
CA ALA A 107 6.64 -14.05 3.47
C ALA A 107 6.29 -12.63 3.97
N ARG A 108 7.28 -11.78 4.22
CA ARG A 108 7.04 -10.37 4.60
C ARG A 108 6.28 -9.62 3.52
N TRP A 109 6.57 -9.88 2.25
CA TRP A 109 5.86 -9.28 1.12
C TRP A 109 4.41 -9.76 1.01
N GLN A 110 4.13 -11.04 1.21
CA GLN A 110 2.75 -11.55 1.28
C GLN A 110 1.96 -10.92 2.43
N GLY A 111 2.61 -10.72 3.57
CA GLY A 111 2.06 -9.95 4.68
C GLY A 111 1.75 -8.50 4.31
N GLU A 112 2.66 -7.84 3.60
CA GLU A 112 2.44 -6.48 3.11
C GLU A 112 1.30 -6.42 2.08
N LYS A 113 1.17 -7.39 1.16
CA LYS A 113 0.04 -7.46 0.23
C LYS A 113 -1.29 -7.61 0.98
N THR A 114 -1.34 -8.43 2.04
CA THR A 114 -2.53 -8.52 2.91
C THR A 114 -2.84 -7.18 3.58
N ALA A 115 -1.84 -6.52 4.18
CA ALA A 115 -2.00 -5.19 4.79
C ALA A 115 -2.45 -4.12 3.78
N ARG A 116 -1.99 -4.21 2.52
CA ARG A 116 -2.44 -3.33 1.43
C ARG A 116 -3.92 -3.52 1.11
N ARG A 117 -4.41 -4.76 1.04
CA ARG A 117 -5.84 -5.05 0.80
C ARG A 117 -6.72 -4.54 1.95
N LEU A 118 -6.25 -4.66 3.20
CA LEU A 118 -6.95 -4.08 4.35
C LEU A 118 -6.98 -2.55 4.29
N ARG A 119 -5.86 -1.91 3.95
CA ARG A 119 -5.80 -0.45 3.74
C ARG A 119 -6.71 0.02 2.60
N GLU A 120 -6.85 -0.78 1.54
CA GLU A 120 -7.81 -0.53 0.45
C GLU A 120 -9.26 -0.58 0.97
N ALA A 121 -9.60 -1.55 1.83
CA ALA A 121 -10.91 -1.62 2.49
C ALA A 121 -11.16 -0.41 3.39
N GLU A 122 -10.19 -0.07 4.24
CA GLU A 122 -10.26 1.11 5.13
C GLU A 122 -10.49 2.39 4.31
N THR A 123 -9.73 2.57 3.24
CA THR A 123 -9.84 3.74 2.36
C THR A 123 -11.21 3.82 1.70
N LEU A 124 -11.72 2.69 1.18
CA LEU A 124 -13.04 2.65 0.57
C LEU A 124 -14.17 2.85 1.59
N ALA A 125 -14.03 2.31 2.79
CA ALA A 125 -15.00 2.45 3.88
C ALA A 125 -15.07 3.90 4.39
N ILE A 126 -13.93 4.54 4.61
CA ILE A 126 -13.85 5.96 4.98
C ILE A 126 -14.47 6.85 3.89
N GLN A 127 -14.32 6.48 2.62
CA GLN A 127 -14.90 7.21 1.49
C GLN A 127 -16.39 6.90 1.26
N GLY A 128 -17.00 5.96 1.99
CA GLY A 128 -18.37 5.51 1.74
C GLY A 128 -18.54 4.81 0.38
N LYS A 129 -17.47 4.22 -0.17
CA LYS A 129 -17.45 3.57 -1.49
C LYS A 129 -17.24 2.06 -1.45
N LEU A 130 -17.08 1.49 -0.26
CA LEU A 130 -16.97 0.06 -0.06
C LEU A 130 -18.35 -0.57 -0.27
N ASP A 131 -18.55 -1.17 -1.45
CA ASP A 131 -19.72 -1.96 -1.79
C ASP A 131 -19.37 -3.44 -1.88
N GLU A 132 -20.40 -4.28 -2.05
CA GLU A 132 -20.28 -5.74 -2.11
C GLU A 132 -19.25 -6.22 -3.15
N GLU A 133 -19.25 -5.60 -4.34
CA GLU A 133 -18.32 -5.97 -5.41
C GLU A 133 -16.87 -5.72 -5.01
N LYS A 134 -16.57 -4.52 -4.47
CA LYS A 134 -15.22 -4.17 -4.03
C LYS A 134 -14.80 -4.97 -2.81
N SER A 135 -15.72 -5.23 -1.88
CA SER A 135 -15.48 -6.09 -0.70
C SER A 135 -15.04 -7.48 -1.15
N ARG A 136 -15.76 -8.09 -2.10
CA ARG A 136 -15.44 -9.42 -2.61
C ARG A 136 -14.05 -9.48 -3.26
N VAL A 137 -13.67 -8.46 -4.04
CA VAL A 137 -12.33 -8.38 -4.64
C VAL A 137 -11.25 -8.32 -3.56
N ILE A 138 -11.47 -7.55 -2.51
CA ILE A 138 -10.54 -7.43 -1.38
C ILE A 138 -10.44 -8.75 -0.62
N GLU A 139 -11.56 -9.36 -0.28
CA GLU A 139 -11.64 -10.62 0.47
C GLU A 139 -10.95 -11.77 -0.28
N GLU A 140 -11.16 -11.87 -1.60
CA GLU A 140 -10.48 -12.87 -2.44
C GLU A 140 -8.96 -12.70 -2.38
N LYS A 141 -8.48 -11.46 -2.47
CA LYS A 141 -7.05 -11.17 -2.39
C LYS A 141 -6.46 -11.33 -0.99
N ILE A 142 -7.21 -11.05 0.07
CA ILE A 142 -6.79 -11.35 1.44
C ILE A 142 -6.59 -12.85 1.60
N LYS A 143 -7.53 -13.68 1.11
CA LYS A 143 -7.41 -15.14 1.15
C LYS A 143 -6.19 -15.61 0.36
N GLU A 144 -6.02 -15.14 -0.87
CA GLU A 144 -4.88 -15.46 -1.74
C GLU A 144 -3.54 -15.16 -1.04
N HIS A 145 -3.34 -13.93 -0.56
CA HIS A 145 -2.08 -13.54 0.06
C HIS A 145 -1.83 -14.22 1.41
N THR A 146 -2.89 -14.53 2.16
CA THR A 146 -2.76 -15.28 3.42
C THR A 146 -2.42 -16.75 3.17
N GLU A 147 -2.97 -17.36 2.12
CA GLU A 147 -2.61 -18.71 1.68
C GLU A 147 -1.16 -18.78 1.18
N GLU A 148 -0.74 -17.81 0.36
CA GLU A 148 0.66 -17.69 -0.10
C GLU A 148 1.62 -17.46 1.07
N PHE A 149 1.28 -16.56 1.99
CA PHE A 149 2.04 -16.34 3.23
C PHE A 149 2.26 -17.65 3.98
N ARG A 150 1.18 -18.42 4.21
CA ARG A 150 1.24 -19.71 4.90
C ARG A 150 2.14 -20.72 4.19
N ALA A 151 2.08 -20.78 2.86
CA ALA A 151 2.91 -21.68 2.07
C ALA A 151 4.39 -21.30 2.20
N VAL A 152 4.74 -20.02 2.04
CA VAL A 152 6.13 -19.56 2.14
C VAL A 152 6.68 -19.74 3.55
N ILE A 153 5.88 -19.47 4.59
CA ILE A 153 6.26 -19.70 5.99
C ILE A 153 6.53 -21.18 6.29
N GLN A 154 5.89 -22.12 5.57
CA GLN A 154 6.20 -23.54 5.68
C GLN A 154 7.58 -23.87 5.11
N ASP A 155 8.00 -23.15 4.07
CA ASP A 155 9.30 -23.32 3.39
C ASP A 155 10.47 -22.68 4.14
N ILE A 156 10.22 -21.75 5.09
CA ILE A 156 11.23 -21.27 6.05
C ILE A 156 11.59 -22.46 6.97
N SER A 157 12.66 -23.16 6.57
CA SER A 157 13.00 -24.51 7.02
C SER A 157 13.37 -24.64 8.49
N THR A 158 13.05 -25.82 9.02
CA THR A 158 13.30 -26.41 10.34
C THR A 158 14.78 -26.60 10.73
N THR A 159 15.70 -25.80 10.20
CA THR A 159 17.14 -25.91 10.51
C THR A 159 17.66 -24.53 10.87
N THR A 160 17.90 -24.31 12.16
CA THR A 160 18.62 -23.15 12.75
C THR A 160 17.97 -21.75 12.62
N GLU A 161 16.89 -21.56 11.84
CA GLU A 161 16.19 -20.26 11.65
C GLU A 161 14.77 -20.19 12.30
N SER A 162 14.55 -20.92 13.40
CA SER A 162 13.24 -20.93 14.10
C SER A 162 12.81 -19.53 14.56
N GLU A 163 13.77 -18.70 15.00
CA GLU A 163 13.54 -17.32 15.43
C GLU A 163 13.08 -16.43 14.27
N THR A 164 13.68 -16.59 13.08
CA THR A 164 13.31 -15.83 11.88
C THR A 164 11.86 -16.11 11.50
N ARG A 165 11.45 -17.37 11.48
CA ARG A 165 10.06 -17.75 11.18
C ARG A 165 9.07 -17.15 12.18
N GLU A 166 9.35 -17.32 13.47
CA GLU A 166 8.47 -16.81 14.53
C GLU A 166 8.35 -15.29 14.45
N SER A 167 9.45 -14.58 14.19
CA SER A 167 9.43 -13.13 14.02
C SER A 167 8.55 -12.67 12.85
N VAL A 168 8.59 -13.39 11.72
CA VAL A 168 7.77 -13.07 10.53
C VAL A 168 6.29 -13.37 10.78
N GLU A 169 5.98 -14.49 11.45
CA GLU A 169 4.61 -14.84 11.85
C GLU A 169 4.02 -13.79 12.81
N VAL A 170 4.78 -13.41 13.85
CA VAL A 170 4.38 -12.37 14.82
C VAL A 170 4.19 -11.03 14.14
N GLU A 171 5.11 -10.62 13.24
CA GLU A 171 4.97 -9.37 12.50
C GLU A 171 3.72 -9.37 11.61
N TYR A 172 3.48 -10.47 10.89
CA TYR A 172 2.28 -10.62 10.06
C TYR A 172 1.01 -10.50 10.90
N GLU A 173 0.90 -11.29 11.98
CA GLU A 173 -0.27 -11.30 12.86
C GLU A 173 -0.52 -9.91 13.45
N SER A 174 0.54 -9.25 13.91
CA SER A 174 0.44 -7.93 14.53
C SER A 174 0.00 -6.85 13.53
N LYS A 175 0.51 -6.87 12.29
CA LYS A 175 0.06 -5.96 11.24
C LYS A 175 -1.42 -6.19 10.91
N VAL A 176 -1.82 -7.45 10.76
CA VAL A 176 -3.19 -7.80 10.41
C VAL A 176 -4.16 -7.44 11.53
N LYS A 177 -3.81 -7.72 12.79
CA LYS A 177 -4.60 -7.34 13.98
C LYS A 177 -4.75 -5.82 14.08
N ALA A 178 -3.68 -5.06 13.86
CA ALA A 178 -3.73 -3.59 13.84
C ALA A 178 -4.74 -3.05 12.81
N HIS A 179 -4.71 -3.57 11.58
CA HIS A 179 -5.68 -3.22 10.54
C HIS A 179 -7.10 -3.68 10.88
N SER A 180 -7.27 -4.85 11.50
CA SER A 180 -8.57 -5.31 12.01
C SER A 180 -9.17 -4.34 13.03
N MET A 181 -8.35 -3.82 13.95
CA MET A 181 -8.80 -2.84 14.95
C MET A 181 -9.19 -1.52 14.28
N ILE A 182 -8.42 -1.05 13.30
CA ILE A 182 -8.75 0.16 12.52
C ILE A 182 -10.09 -0.02 11.79
N LEU A 183 -10.31 -1.15 11.12
CA LEU A 183 -11.58 -1.46 10.46
C LEU A 183 -12.76 -1.45 11.44
N SER A 184 -12.58 -1.99 12.65
CA SER A 184 -13.62 -1.93 13.70
C SER A 184 -13.96 -0.49 14.08
N LYS A 185 -12.95 0.38 14.22
CA LYS A 185 -13.18 1.81 14.49
C LYS A 185 -13.83 2.54 13.33
N ILE A 186 -13.48 2.19 12.10
CA ILE A 186 -14.15 2.73 10.91
C ILE A 186 -15.62 2.29 10.89
N LYS A 187 -15.91 1.03 11.20
CA LYS A 187 -17.27 0.48 11.28
C LYS A 187 -18.10 1.17 12.37
N GLU A 188 -17.54 1.38 13.56
CA GLU A 188 -18.16 2.12 14.66
C GLU A 188 -18.55 3.55 14.23
N ASN A 189 -17.72 4.17 13.39
CA ASN A 189 -17.91 5.54 12.89
C ASN A 189 -18.70 5.67 11.58
N ASN A 190 -19.11 4.56 10.95
CA ASN A 190 -19.79 4.59 9.65
C ASN A 190 -21.32 4.53 9.78
N GLU A 191 -22.00 4.85 8.68
CA GLU A 191 -23.44 4.70 8.57
C GLU A 191 -23.86 3.22 8.66
N GLU A 192 -25.06 2.95 9.19
CA GLU A 192 -25.57 1.58 9.39
C GLU A 192 -25.58 0.75 8.10
N GLU A 193 -25.75 1.39 6.94
CA GLU A 193 -25.77 0.73 5.63
C GLU A 193 -24.40 0.17 5.22
N ALA A 194 -23.30 0.78 5.66
CA ALA A 194 -21.94 0.35 5.33
C ALA A 194 -21.39 -0.72 6.29
N LYS A 195 -21.97 -0.84 7.50
CA LYS A 195 -21.50 -1.76 8.55
C LYS A 195 -21.50 -3.23 8.12
N PRO A 196 -22.52 -3.77 7.41
CA PRO A 196 -22.51 -5.16 6.97
C PRO A 196 -21.31 -5.47 6.06
N THR A 197 -21.02 -4.59 5.09
CA THR A 197 -19.90 -4.78 4.16
C THR A 197 -18.56 -4.76 4.89
N ILE A 198 -18.36 -3.83 5.82
CA ILE A 198 -17.13 -3.78 6.64
C ILE A 198 -17.03 -5.05 7.51
N GLN A 199 -18.15 -5.51 8.06
CA GLN A 199 -18.20 -6.74 8.87
C GLN A 199 -17.82 -7.99 8.07
N HIS A 200 -18.17 -8.07 6.78
CA HIS A 200 -17.76 -9.18 5.92
C HIS A 200 -16.24 -9.27 5.73
N VAL A 201 -15.58 -8.13 5.53
CA VAL A 201 -14.11 -8.05 5.46
C VAL A 201 -13.49 -8.49 6.79
N GLU A 202 -13.99 -7.99 7.93
CA GLU A 202 -13.51 -8.37 9.27
C GLU A 202 -13.69 -9.87 9.56
N ASN A 203 -14.84 -10.44 9.18
CA ASN A 203 -15.12 -11.86 9.38
C ASN A 203 -14.19 -12.73 8.55
N THR A 204 -13.93 -12.33 7.30
CA THR A 204 -12.95 -13.01 6.45
C THR A 204 -11.57 -12.97 7.09
N LEU A 205 -11.15 -11.81 7.59
CA LEU A 205 -9.86 -11.66 8.25
C LEU A 205 -9.73 -12.51 9.50
N SER A 206 -10.76 -12.50 10.35
CA SER A 206 -10.80 -13.29 11.59
C SER A 206 -10.74 -14.79 11.30
N THR A 207 -11.42 -15.24 10.24
CA THR A 207 -11.36 -16.64 9.80
C THR A 207 -9.95 -17.02 9.36
N GLU A 208 -9.27 -16.15 8.60
CA GLU A 208 -7.92 -16.40 8.12
C GLU A 208 -6.87 -16.34 9.25
N LEU A 209 -7.02 -15.45 10.22
CA LEU A 209 -6.19 -15.40 11.43
C LEU A 209 -6.35 -16.67 12.27
N GLN A 210 -7.59 -17.10 12.54
CA GLN A 210 -7.84 -18.31 13.31
C GLN A 210 -7.24 -19.57 12.62
N ARG A 211 -7.29 -19.62 11.29
CA ARG A 211 -6.63 -20.68 10.50
C ARG A 211 -5.11 -20.65 10.66
N ASN A 212 -4.49 -19.47 10.70
CA ASN A 212 -3.06 -19.33 10.93
C ASN A 212 -2.67 -19.81 12.35
N GLU A 213 -3.41 -19.40 13.37
CA GLU A 213 -3.20 -19.80 14.76
C GLU A 213 -3.32 -21.32 14.93
N THR A 214 -4.38 -21.93 14.39
CA THR A 214 -4.60 -23.39 14.47
C THR A 214 -3.44 -24.17 13.85
N ARG A 215 -2.96 -23.74 12.67
CA ARG A 215 -1.80 -24.37 12.02
C ARG A 215 -0.49 -24.13 12.79
N LYS A 216 -0.33 -22.97 13.41
CA LYS A 216 0.82 -22.68 14.28
C LYS A 216 0.84 -23.66 15.46
N GLU A 217 -0.31 -23.86 16.11
CA GLU A 217 -0.45 -24.83 17.21
C GLU A 217 -0.15 -26.27 16.79
N GLU A 218 -0.69 -26.72 15.65
CA GLU A 218 -0.40 -28.05 15.10
C GLU A 218 1.10 -28.26 14.89
N ARG A 219 1.79 -27.28 14.31
CA ARG A 219 3.25 -27.33 14.10
C ARG A 219 4.04 -27.34 15.42
N VAL A 220 3.63 -26.54 16.41
CA VAL A 220 4.26 -26.54 17.73
C VAL A 220 4.10 -27.91 18.39
N ARG A 221 2.95 -28.56 18.23
CA ARG A 221 2.73 -29.94 18.73
C ARG A 221 3.62 -30.94 17.99
N GLU A 222 3.70 -30.88 16.66
CA GLU A 222 4.59 -31.74 15.87
C GLU A 222 6.08 -31.56 16.21
N LYS A 223 6.51 -30.31 16.48
CA LYS A 223 7.88 -29.99 16.90
C LYS A 223 8.17 -30.54 18.30
N LYS A 224 7.26 -30.36 19.26
CA LYS A 224 7.35 -30.94 20.61
C LYS A 224 7.36 -32.46 20.63
N GLU A 225 6.71 -33.11 19.66
CA GLU A 225 6.73 -34.58 19.52
C GLU A 225 8.06 -35.09 18.93
N LYS A 226 8.75 -34.26 18.13
CA LYS A 226 10.07 -34.56 17.53
C LYS A 226 11.26 -34.17 18.41
N GLU A 227 11.15 -33.14 19.25
CA GLU A 227 12.23 -32.59 20.10
C GLU A 227 12.31 -33.23 21.51
N ARG A 228 11.88 -34.47 21.68
CA ARG A 228 11.90 -35.15 22.99
C ARG A 228 13.30 -35.48 23.55
N GLU A 229 14.37 -34.89 23.03
CA GLU A 229 15.75 -35.07 23.49
C GLU A 229 16.63 -33.80 23.62
N GLU A 230 16.09 -32.57 23.55
CA GLU A 230 16.91 -31.38 23.87
C GLU A 230 16.35 -30.57 25.04
N THR A 231 17.18 -30.47 26.08
CA THR A 231 16.98 -29.67 27.30
C THR A 231 16.61 -28.22 26.96
N PRO A 232 15.57 -27.63 27.59
CA PRO A 232 15.28 -26.21 27.45
C PRO A 232 16.51 -25.38 27.87
N GLU A 233 16.92 -24.43 27.03
CA GLU A 233 17.91 -23.42 27.42
C GLU A 233 17.47 -22.75 28.74
N GLU A 234 18.38 -22.78 29.72
CA GLU A 234 18.19 -22.16 31.02
C GLU A 234 18.20 -20.63 30.84
N VAL A 235 17.02 -20.02 30.74
CA VAL A 235 16.86 -18.56 30.78
C VAL A 235 17.33 -18.09 32.15
N THR A 236 18.58 -17.63 32.23
CA THR A 236 19.15 -17.17 33.49
C THR A 236 18.34 -15.99 34.04
N LYS A 237 18.20 -15.90 35.38
CA LYS A 237 17.47 -14.81 36.04
C LYS A 237 17.87 -13.41 35.56
N VAL A 238 19.14 -13.17 35.24
CA VAL A 238 19.63 -11.86 34.78
C VAL A 238 19.05 -11.44 33.43
N ASP A 239 18.73 -12.39 32.55
CA ASP A 239 18.15 -12.11 31.22
C ASP A 239 16.72 -11.58 31.31
N LEU A 240 15.92 -12.15 32.21
CA LEU A 240 14.49 -11.82 32.29
C LEU A 240 14.22 -10.43 32.90
N ASP A 241 15.06 -9.97 33.83
CA ASP A 241 14.97 -8.60 34.36
C ASP A 241 15.25 -7.56 33.26
N GLN A 242 16.21 -7.86 32.39
CA GLN A 242 16.54 -7.01 31.26
C GLN A 242 15.39 -6.98 30.24
N ARG A 243 14.81 -8.14 29.93
CA ARG A 243 13.64 -8.25 29.04
C ARG A 243 12.42 -7.48 29.57
N LEU A 244 12.15 -7.54 30.88
CA LEU A 244 11.09 -6.73 31.51
C LEU A 244 11.36 -5.23 31.37
N LEU A 245 12.61 -4.81 31.64
CA LEU A 245 13.00 -3.40 31.50
C LEU A 245 12.86 -2.91 30.06
N ASP A 246 13.22 -3.72 29.08
CA ASP A 246 13.13 -3.34 27.67
C ASP A 246 11.67 -3.32 27.17
N ALA A 247 10.83 -4.22 27.68
CA ALA A 247 9.38 -4.15 27.48
C ALA A 247 8.78 -2.86 28.08
N GLU A 248 9.13 -2.51 29.32
CA GLU A 248 8.69 -1.27 29.98
C GLU A 248 9.08 -0.03 29.16
N LYS A 249 10.34 0.07 28.73
CA LYS A 249 10.80 1.19 27.88
C LYS A 249 10.03 1.28 26.57
N SER A 250 9.76 0.14 25.93
CA SER A 250 9.04 0.08 24.65
C SER A 250 7.59 0.53 24.81
N ILE A 251 6.93 0.16 25.91
CA ILE A 251 5.61 0.65 26.29
C ILE A 251 5.65 2.17 26.51
N GLU A 252 6.60 2.67 27.31
CA GLU A 252 6.69 4.09 27.63
C GLU A 252 6.95 4.96 26.39
N ALA A 253 7.82 4.52 25.49
CA ALA A 253 8.06 5.18 24.21
C ALA A 253 6.78 5.25 23.35
N THR A 254 6.00 4.17 23.35
CA THR A 254 4.72 4.10 22.61
C THR A 254 3.67 5.02 23.23
N VAL A 255 3.54 5.04 24.56
CA VAL A 255 2.67 5.97 25.30
C VAL A 255 3.06 7.43 25.02
N GLU A 256 4.35 7.74 24.94
CA GLU A 256 4.81 9.08 24.58
C GLU A 256 4.42 9.45 23.14
N ASN A 257 4.51 8.50 22.21
CA ASN A 257 4.07 8.69 20.82
C ASN A 257 2.55 8.93 20.72
N ILE A 258 1.75 8.24 21.54
CA ILE A 258 0.29 8.45 21.64
C ILE A 258 0.01 9.87 22.13
N LYS A 259 0.61 10.27 23.26
CA LYS A 259 0.47 11.64 23.80
C LYS A 259 0.87 12.72 22.81
N LYS A 260 1.98 12.53 22.08
CA LYS A 260 2.39 13.43 20.99
C LYS A 260 1.34 13.44 19.87
N GLY A 261 0.75 12.30 19.54
CA GLY A 261 -0.37 12.20 18.61
C GLY A 261 -1.56 13.03 19.07
N GLU A 262 -1.98 12.85 20.33
CA GLU A 262 -3.09 13.58 20.96
C GLU A 262 -2.88 15.09 20.99
N MET A 263 -1.67 15.54 21.36
CA MET A 263 -1.33 16.97 21.36
C MET A 263 -1.44 17.61 19.97
N ASN A 264 -1.17 16.82 18.92
CA ASN A 264 -1.25 17.26 17.53
C ASN A 264 -2.64 17.07 16.91
N LEU A 265 -3.62 16.46 17.61
CA LEU A 265 -4.98 16.21 17.11
C LEU A 265 -5.75 17.47 16.73
N ARG A 266 -5.35 18.67 17.21
CA ARG A 266 -5.95 19.95 16.81
C ARG A 266 -5.97 20.19 15.29
N ASP A 267 -5.19 19.41 14.52
CA ASP A 267 -5.05 19.53 13.06
C ASP A 267 -5.56 18.31 12.23
N PHE A 268 -6.20 17.29 12.85
CA PHE A 268 -6.62 16.03 12.18
C PHE A 268 -8.14 15.98 11.92
N HIS A 269 -8.61 15.13 11.00
CA HIS A 269 -10.04 14.79 10.90
C HIS A 269 -10.53 14.17 12.23
N GLU A 270 -11.62 14.72 12.77
CA GLU A 270 -11.81 14.91 14.23
C GLU A 270 -12.12 13.64 15.04
N ASP A 271 -12.81 12.64 14.46
CA ASP A 271 -13.34 11.51 15.24
C ASP A 271 -12.57 10.20 15.08
N LEU A 272 -12.23 9.77 13.85
CA LEU A 272 -11.57 8.46 13.65
C LEU A 272 -10.14 8.43 14.22
N SER A 273 -9.35 9.49 14.00
CA SER A 273 -8.00 9.57 14.58
C SER A 273 -8.03 9.62 16.11
N LYS A 274 -9.05 10.29 16.66
CA LYS A 274 -9.27 10.32 18.10
C LYS A 274 -9.63 8.94 18.65
N MET A 275 -10.57 8.23 18.02
CA MET A 275 -10.92 6.85 18.41
C MET A 275 -9.73 5.89 18.34
N ILE A 276 -8.88 6.00 17.31
CA ILE A 276 -7.66 5.17 17.20
C ILE A 276 -6.67 5.51 18.32
N LEU A 277 -6.49 6.79 18.66
CA LEU A 277 -5.61 7.21 19.76
C LEU A 277 -6.15 6.78 21.12
N GLU A 278 -7.44 6.91 21.37
CA GLU A 278 -8.09 6.46 22.61
C GLU A 278 -7.98 4.94 22.78
N GLU A 279 -8.21 4.16 21.72
CA GLU A 279 -8.02 2.71 21.76
C GLU A 279 -6.55 2.34 21.98
N SER A 280 -5.63 3.06 21.31
CA SER A 280 -4.19 2.87 21.48
C SER A 280 -3.75 3.14 22.92
N ASP A 281 -4.23 4.21 23.55
CA ASP A 281 -3.91 4.52 24.94
C ASP A 281 -4.45 3.44 25.87
N LYS A 282 -5.70 3.01 25.68
CA LYS A 282 -6.31 1.93 26.47
C LYS A 282 -5.49 0.64 26.40
N ILE A 283 -5.11 0.19 25.19
CA ILE A 283 -4.27 -1.00 25.02
C ILE A 283 -2.93 -0.84 25.76
N MET A 284 -2.30 0.34 25.67
CA MET A 284 -1.03 0.59 26.37
C MET A 284 -1.17 0.68 27.88
N GLN A 285 -2.26 1.22 28.42
CA GLN A 285 -2.51 1.21 29.86
C GLN A 285 -2.68 -0.21 30.39
N GLU A 286 -3.47 -1.04 29.69
CA GLU A 286 -3.64 -2.46 30.04
C GLU A 286 -2.31 -3.22 29.97
N THR A 287 -1.54 -3.00 28.89
CA THR A 287 -0.22 -3.62 28.69
C THR A 287 0.77 -3.20 29.79
N ARG A 288 0.78 -1.92 30.14
CA ARG A 288 1.60 -1.38 31.23
C ARG A 288 1.24 -2.00 32.57
N SER A 289 -0.05 -2.19 32.86
CA SER A 289 -0.49 -2.84 34.11
C SER A 289 0.02 -4.26 34.18
N ARG A 290 -0.12 -5.03 33.10
CA ARG A 290 0.34 -6.44 33.04
C ARG A 290 1.84 -6.57 33.27
N ILE A 291 2.67 -5.78 32.58
CA ILE A 291 4.13 -5.83 32.77
C ILE A 291 4.54 -5.38 34.17
N ARG A 292 3.85 -4.39 34.73
CA ARG A 292 4.08 -3.98 36.12
C ARG A 292 3.75 -5.10 37.10
N GLU A 293 2.63 -5.78 36.93
CA GLU A 293 2.25 -6.94 37.75
C GLU A 293 3.27 -8.09 37.63
N ALA A 294 3.72 -8.39 36.41
CA ALA A 294 4.77 -9.39 36.17
C ALA A 294 6.06 -9.03 36.93
N ARG A 295 6.50 -7.78 36.87
CA ARG A 295 7.67 -7.29 37.63
C ARG A 295 7.46 -7.37 39.14
N GLU A 296 6.30 -6.94 39.65
CA GLU A 296 6.00 -7.00 41.08
C GLU A 296 5.95 -8.44 41.62
N THR A 297 5.42 -9.40 40.85
CA THR A 297 5.43 -10.82 41.23
C THR A 297 6.83 -11.40 41.25
N ARG A 298 7.69 -10.94 40.33
CA ARG A 298 9.09 -11.33 40.24
C ARG A 298 9.94 -10.76 41.36
N ASP A 299 9.78 -9.48 41.70
CA ASP A 299 10.46 -8.84 42.83
C ASP A 299 10.11 -9.52 44.17
N LYS A 300 8.90 -10.08 44.28
CA LYS A 300 8.44 -10.87 45.44
C LYS A 300 8.98 -12.31 45.45
N GLY A 301 9.72 -12.73 44.43
CA GLY A 301 10.24 -14.10 44.29
C GLY A 301 9.18 -15.16 43.99
N ASN A 302 7.96 -14.74 43.62
CA ASN A 302 6.81 -15.62 43.35
C ASN A 302 6.47 -15.70 41.86
N ALA A 303 7.36 -15.23 40.98
CA ALA A 303 7.10 -15.26 39.55
C ALA A 303 7.20 -16.67 38.98
N ASP A 304 6.18 -17.04 38.22
CA ASP A 304 6.28 -18.11 37.24
C ASP A 304 7.06 -17.54 36.03
N GLU A 305 8.24 -18.10 35.78
CA GLU A 305 9.13 -17.65 34.71
C GLU A 305 8.47 -17.83 33.33
N ALA A 306 7.75 -18.93 33.11
CA ALA A 306 7.06 -19.18 31.85
C ALA A 306 5.92 -18.19 31.63
N LYS A 307 5.16 -17.88 32.70
CA LYS A 307 4.12 -16.84 32.63
C LYS A 307 4.72 -15.46 32.36
N THR A 308 5.83 -15.13 33.01
CA THR A 308 6.51 -13.84 32.83
C THR A 308 7.03 -13.66 31.41
N ILE A 309 7.62 -14.71 30.82
CA ILE A 309 8.03 -14.72 29.41
C ILE A 309 6.82 -14.48 28.50
N SER A 310 5.72 -15.19 28.73
CA SER A 310 4.49 -15.02 27.96
C SER A 310 3.89 -13.61 28.09
N ASP A 311 3.91 -13.01 29.27
CA ASP A 311 3.43 -11.63 29.51
C ASP A 311 4.30 -10.60 28.76
N ILE A 312 5.63 -10.83 28.69
CA ILE A 312 6.57 -9.99 27.91
C ILE A 312 6.29 -10.10 26.41
N GLU A 313 6.08 -11.31 25.91
CA GLU A 313 5.79 -11.56 24.49
C GLU A 313 4.46 -10.94 24.06
N ASP A 314 3.38 -11.12 24.83
CA ASP A 314 2.08 -10.47 24.62
C ASP A 314 2.22 -8.94 24.63
N SER A 315 3.03 -8.40 25.54
CA SER A 315 3.31 -6.97 25.61
C SER A 315 4.03 -6.45 24.36
N ASN A 316 5.08 -7.14 23.92
CA ASN A 316 5.83 -6.74 22.73
C ASN A 316 4.95 -6.79 21.47
N GLN A 317 4.08 -7.81 21.36
CA GLN A 317 3.09 -7.90 20.30
C GLN A 317 2.13 -6.71 20.32
N LYS A 318 1.53 -6.37 21.46
CA LYS A 318 0.61 -5.22 21.59
C LYS A 318 1.28 -3.89 21.32
N VAL A 319 2.53 -3.72 21.73
CA VAL A 319 3.34 -2.53 21.41
C VAL A 319 3.53 -2.40 19.90
N PHE A 320 3.83 -3.51 19.21
CA PHE A 320 3.97 -3.52 17.76
C PHE A 320 2.64 -3.23 17.04
N GLU A 321 1.55 -3.86 17.46
CA GLU A 321 0.20 -3.63 16.95
C GLU A 321 -0.17 -2.14 17.09
N THR A 322 0.04 -1.57 18.26
CA THR A 322 -0.27 -0.15 18.55
C THR A 322 0.59 0.79 17.72
N ASN A 323 1.89 0.54 17.59
CA ASN A 323 2.75 1.35 16.73
C ASN A 323 2.33 1.27 15.25
N THR A 324 1.87 0.10 14.80
CA THR A 324 1.30 -0.08 13.46
C THR A 324 0.03 0.74 13.30
N MET A 325 -0.89 0.69 14.27
CA MET A 325 -2.12 1.51 14.26
C MET A 325 -1.81 3.00 14.15
N LEU A 326 -0.87 3.50 14.96
CA LEU A 326 -0.45 4.92 14.93
C LEU A 326 0.21 5.31 13.60
N HIS A 327 0.97 4.40 12.98
CA HIS A 327 1.59 4.62 11.68
C HIS A 327 0.55 4.69 10.56
N GLU A 328 -0.40 3.75 10.55
CA GLU A 328 -1.48 3.71 9.55
C GLU A 328 -2.45 4.87 9.71
N MET A 329 -2.78 5.27 10.95
CA MET A 329 -3.55 6.49 11.25
C MET A 329 -2.92 7.73 10.59
N LYS A 330 -1.60 7.90 10.70
CA LYS A 330 -0.89 9.02 10.06
C LYS A 330 -0.99 8.97 8.53
N LYS A 331 -1.08 7.78 7.92
CA LYS A 331 -1.26 7.63 6.47
C LYS A 331 -2.68 7.99 6.04
N ILE A 332 -3.69 7.63 6.84
CA ILE A 332 -5.10 7.96 6.60
C ILE A 332 -5.33 9.48 6.62
N ASP A 333 -4.71 10.22 7.56
CA ASP A 333 -4.96 11.67 7.69
C ASP A 333 -4.21 12.55 6.65
N ARG A 334 -3.06 12.10 6.14
CA ARG A 334 -2.27 12.83 5.12
C ARG A 334 -3.06 13.28 3.88
N PRO A 335 -3.86 12.42 3.20
CA PRO A 335 -4.66 12.84 2.06
C PRO A 335 -5.78 13.82 2.47
N ALA A 336 -6.41 13.63 3.63
CA ALA A 336 -7.49 14.47 4.12
C ALA A 336 -7.05 15.93 4.36
N ARG A 337 -5.85 16.13 4.94
CA ARG A 337 -5.20 17.46 5.07
C ARG A 337 -5.00 18.17 3.73
N LYS A 338 -4.55 17.44 2.70
CA LYS A 338 -4.30 18.03 1.37
C LYS A 338 -5.58 18.47 0.70
N GLU A 339 -6.66 17.70 0.86
CA GLU A 339 -7.96 18.05 0.30
C GLU A 339 -8.55 19.28 1.00
N LYS A 340 -8.52 19.34 2.35
CA LYS A 340 -9.00 20.48 3.14
C LYS A 340 -8.24 21.77 2.79
N ALA A 341 -6.90 21.73 2.78
CA ALA A 341 -6.07 22.87 2.40
C ALA A 341 -6.30 23.33 0.94
N SER A 342 -6.69 22.42 0.04
CA SER A 342 -7.03 22.77 -1.34
C SER A 342 -8.42 23.41 -1.47
N LYS A 343 -9.37 23.03 -0.62
CA LYS A 343 -10.72 23.61 -0.56
C LYS A 343 -10.68 25.01 0.08
N GLU A 344 -9.99 25.17 1.20
CA GLU A 344 -9.81 26.47 1.87
C GLU A 344 -9.12 27.48 0.93
N LYS A 345 -8.05 27.09 0.23
CA LYS A 345 -7.41 27.94 -0.79
C LYS A 345 -8.30 28.26 -2.01
N ARG A 346 -9.32 27.45 -2.28
CA ARG A 346 -10.30 27.71 -3.36
C ARG A 346 -11.41 28.64 -2.89
N GLU A 347 -11.81 28.57 -1.63
CA GLU A 347 -12.78 29.48 -1.03
C GLU A 347 -12.19 30.87 -0.79
N GLU A 348 -10.93 30.95 -0.34
CA GLU A 348 -10.19 32.21 -0.16
C GLU A 348 -9.87 32.93 -1.49
N ARG A 349 -10.04 32.23 -2.63
CA ARG A 349 -9.86 32.77 -3.99
C ARG A 349 -11.17 33.05 -4.73
N ARG A 350 -12.33 32.87 -4.10
CA ARG A 350 -13.60 33.34 -4.67
C ARG A 350 -13.78 34.83 -4.29
N PRO A 351 -13.90 35.75 -5.26
CA PRO A 351 -14.06 37.18 -5.00
C PRO A 351 -15.40 37.52 -4.34
#